data_AF-A0AA40RZZ9-F1
#
_entry.id   AF-A0AA40RZZ9-F1
#
_cell.length_a   1.000
_cell.length_b   1.000
_cell.length_c   1.000
_cell.angle_alpha   90.00
_cell.angle_beta   90.00
_cell.angle_gamma   90.00
#
_symmetry.space_group_name_H-M   'P 1'
#
loop_
_entity.id
_entity.type
_entity.pdbx_description
1 polymer ?
#
loop_
_entity_poly.entity_id
_entity_poly.type
_entity_poly.pdbx_seq_one_letter_code
_entity_poly.pdbx_strand_id
1 'polypeptide(L)'
;MSVTDWSPQPSGNAAADRTIPARDGMAGREFPEAIRGLMAKAAALALDQGGALISGGVGNFYTVATNSSFGEMKPGVAVSFTANRTNTAGPVLSVDGSEPRQWIDADGAVFAAGDVKPGQIYSVAWIASGPGGLPAWKTFGTAPASVGKAVAAAVQRGHTVVLDKNYQVLPTDVQVGMAVLTAPRVVSLADVDTFPLGQDLVIADESGACSETLTITIQPGPGTGDIIGGPEGATTIVLSSAYQAVRFRRGAANLWIRL
;
A
#
# COMPACT_ATOMS: atom_id res chain seq x y z
N MET A 1 30.68 13.39 12.98
CA MET A 1 29.86 14.41 13.68
C MET A 1 29.22 15.28 12.62
N SER A 2 27.91 15.43 12.71
CA SER A 2 27.07 16.05 11.68
C SER A 2 26.15 17.13 12.26
N VAL A 3 25.37 17.81 11.40
CA VAL A 3 24.37 18.81 11.83
C VAL A 3 23.37 18.22 12.85
N THR A 4 23.12 16.90 12.81
CA THR A 4 22.21 16.22 13.75
C THR A 4 22.80 16.07 15.17
N ASP A 5 24.09 16.35 15.35
CA ASP A 5 24.75 16.35 16.66
C ASP A 5 24.70 17.73 17.34
N TRP A 6 24.23 18.76 16.64
CA TRP A 6 24.15 20.11 17.17
C TRP A 6 23.04 20.24 18.21
N SER A 7 23.35 20.98 19.26
CA SER A 7 22.49 21.27 20.38
C SER A 7 21.70 22.56 20.14
N PRO A 8 20.43 22.62 20.58
CA PRO A 8 19.70 23.88 20.68
C PRO A 8 20.34 24.84 21.71
N GLN A 9 21.18 24.33 22.61
CA GLN A 9 21.95 25.14 23.53
C GLN A 9 23.29 25.55 22.90
N PRO A 10 23.55 26.86 22.69
CA PRO A 10 24.74 27.33 21.97
C PRO A 10 26.07 26.84 22.56
N SER A 11 26.19 26.79 23.89
CA SER A 11 27.41 26.34 24.58
C SER A 11 27.76 24.87 24.29
N GLY A 12 26.79 24.05 23.86
CA GLY A 12 27.01 22.65 23.49
C GLY A 12 27.66 22.46 22.11
N ASN A 13 27.71 23.50 21.28
CA ASN A 13 28.11 23.39 19.88
C ASN A 13 29.61 23.61 19.64
N ALA A 14 30.33 24.24 20.59
CA ALA A 14 31.74 24.59 20.44
C ALA A 14 32.66 23.37 20.21
N ALA A 15 32.22 22.17 20.59
CA ALA A 15 32.94 20.91 20.38
C ALA A 15 32.15 19.88 19.55
N ALA A 16 30.93 20.22 19.11
CA ALA A 16 30.05 19.30 18.40
C ALA A 16 30.56 18.97 16.99
N ASP A 17 31.36 19.83 16.36
CA ASP A 17 32.06 19.50 15.12
C ASP A 17 33.49 20.03 15.15
N ARG A 18 34.48 19.12 15.19
CA ARG A 18 35.90 19.48 15.20
C ARG A 18 36.36 20.15 13.90
N THR A 19 35.60 20.01 12.82
CA THR A 19 35.90 20.64 11.52
C THR A 19 35.41 22.09 11.43
N ILE A 20 34.58 22.54 12.38
CA ILE A 20 34.13 23.93 12.49
C ILE A 20 34.85 24.58 13.68
N PRO A 21 35.77 25.53 13.47
CA PRO A 21 36.54 26.15 14.55
C PRO A 21 35.74 27.16 15.40
N ALA A 22 34.43 26.96 15.60
CA ALA A 22 33.52 27.87 16.32
C ALA A 22 33.65 27.75 17.86
N ARG A 23 34.87 27.96 18.39
CA ARG A 23 35.17 27.90 19.82
C ARG A 23 34.99 29.27 20.49
N ASP A 24 34.67 29.26 21.78
CA ASP A 24 34.62 30.50 22.57
C ASP A 24 35.99 31.19 22.57
N GLY A 25 36.01 32.49 22.27
CA GLY A 25 37.25 33.27 22.15
C GLY A 25 38.06 33.03 20.87
N MET A 26 37.45 32.43 19.82
CA MET A 26 38.06 32.24 18.50
C MET A 26 38.66 33.55 17.96
N ALA A 27 39.85 33.48 17.35
CA ALA A 27 40.48 34.63 16.74
C ALA A 27 39.65 35.13 15.55
N GLY A 28 39.51 36.45 15.37
CA GLY A 28 38.73 37.02 14.27
C GLY A 28 39.14 36.53 12.87
N ARG A 29 40.40 36.09 12.70
CA ARG A 29 40.91 35.51 11.44
C ARG A 29 40.32 34.12 11.10
N GLU A 30 39.83 33.38 12.09
CA GLU A 30 39.29 32.02 11.95
C GLU A 30 37.77 32.06 11.65
N PHE A 31 37.14 33.22 11.82
CA PHE A 31 35.70 33.40 11.59
C PHE A 31 35.24 33.03 10.16
N PRO A 32 35.96 33.40 9.08
CA PRO A 32 35.60 32.94 7.74
C PRO A 32 35.65 31.41 7.58
N GLU A 33 36.57 30.72 8.26
CA GLU A 33 36.66 29.25 8.20
C GLU A 33 35.49 28.59 8.93
N ALA A 34 35.10 29.11 10.09
CA ALA A 34 33.90 28.67 10.81
C ALA A 34 32.64 28.79 9.94
N ILE A 35 32.47 29.92 9.23
CA ILE A 35 31.34 30.12 8.31
C ILE A 35 31.37 29.10 7.16
N ARG A 36 32.53 28.89 6.52
CA ARG A 36 32.64 27.92 5.42
C ARG A 36 32.34 26.49 5.89
N GLY A 37 32.80 26.13 7.09
CA GLY A 37 32.47 24.84 7.71
C GLY A 37 30.97 24.66 7.94
N LEU A 38 30.29 25.70 8.46
CA LEU A 38 28.83 25.72 8.62
C LEU A 38 28.11 25.55 7.28
N MET A 39 28.52 26.29 6.25
CA MET A 39 27.96 26.19 4.89
C MET A 39 28.14 24.77 4.31
N ALA A 40 29.31 24.16 4.47
CA ALA A 40 29.57 22.80 3.99
C ALA A 40 28.66 21.75 4.66
N LYS A 41 28.43 21.89 5.98
CA LYS A 41 27.56 20.98 6.73
C LYS A 41 26.08 21.16 6.40
N ALA A 42 25.63 22.40 6.20
CA ALA A 42 24.28 22.68 5.72
C ALA A 42 24.05 22.09 4.31
N ALA A 43 25.03 22.21 3.41
CA ALA A 43 24.95 21.62 2.08
C ALA A 43 24.92 20.08 2.11
N ALA A 44 25.73 19.45 2.97
CA ALA A 44 25.70 18.00 3.18
C ALA A 44 24.31 17.52 3.65
N LEU A 45 23.72 18.20 4.64
CA LEU A 45 22.37 17.88 5.12
C LEU A 45 21.31 18.04 4.01
N ALA A 46 21.40 19.10 3.21
CA ALA A 46 20.48 19.32 2.10
C ALA A 46 20.55 18.20 1.06
N LEU A 47 21.76 17.70 0.75
CA LEU A 47 21.95 16.57 -0.17
C LEU A 47 21.39 15.26 0.40
N ASP A 48 21.56 15.03 1.71
CA ASP A 48 21.05 13.83 2.39
C ASP A 48 19.52 13.80 2.46
N GLN A 49 18.88 14.97 2.48
CA GLN A 49 17.42 15.09 2.47
C GLN A 49 16.83 15.17 1.05
N GLY A 50 17.63 15.55 0.06
CA GLY A 50 17.20 15.79 -1.32
C GLY A 50 16.94 14.54 -2.16
N GLY A 51 17.20 13.33 -1.65
CA GLY A 51 16.89 12.07 -2.35
C GLY A 51 17.94 11.63 -3.39
N ALA A 52 19.07 12.33 -3.49
CA ALA A 52 20.15 12.01 -4.43
C ALA A 52 20.95 10.76 -4.05
N LEU A 53 20.86 10.30 -2.81
CA LEU A 53 21.52 9.09 -2.34
C LEU A 53 20.91 7.86 -2.99
N ILE A 54 21.71 6.82 -3.24
CA ILE A 54 21.26 5.53 -3.78
C ILE A 54 21.65 4.44 -2.79
N SER A 55 20.73 3.53 -2.49
CA SER A 55 21.03 2.43 -1.58
C SER A 55 21.95 1.37 -2.22
N GLY A 56 22.72 0.68 -1.37
CA GLY A 56 23.58 -0.45 -1.70
C GLY A 56 23.18 -1.73 -0.94
N GLY A 57 24.13 -2.63 -0.70
CA GLY A 57 23.96 -3.86 0.09
C GLY A 57 23.59 -5.10 -0.74
N VAL A 58 23.03 -6.14 -0.12
CA VAL A 58 22.59 -7.39 -0.79
C VAL A 58 21.26 -7.90 -0.23
N GLY A 59 20.44 -8.55 -1.06
CA GLY A 59 19.14 -9.10 -0.64
C GLY A 59 18.24 -8.04 0.02
N ASN A 60 17.72 -8.35 1.21
CA ASN A 60 16.87 -7.44 1.99
C ASN A 60 17.65 -6.47 2.90
N PHE A 61 18.98 -6.49 2.81
CA PHE A 61 19.87 -5.64 3.58
C PHE A 61 20.25 -4.40 2.77
N TYR A 62 19.67 -3.25 3.07
CA TYR A 62 19.95 -1.99 2.39
C TYR A 62 20.98 -1.18 3.17
N THR A 63 21.92 -0.59 2.44
CA THR A 63 22.89 0.36 3.00
C THR A 63 22.74 1.72 2.35
N VAL A 64 22.94 2.80 3.11
CA VAL A 64 22.99 4.16 2.57
C VAL A 64 24.19 4.87 3.18
N ALA A 65 24.99 5.52 2.35
CA ALA A 65 26.07 6.40 2.80
C ALA A 65 25.61 7.84 2.62
N THR A 66 25.66 8.63 3.68
CA THR A 66 25.30 10.04 3.69
C THR A 66 26.52 10.93 3.53
N ASN A 67 26.29 12.16 3.10
CA ASN A 67 27.32 13.21 3.04
C ASN A 67 27.61 13.76 4.45
N SER A 68 26.65 13.68 5.36
CA SER A 68 26.74 14.17 6.73
C SER A 68 27.51 13.23 7.67
N SER A 69 27.58 11.93 7.34
CA SER A 69 28.22 10.88 8.16
C SER A 69 27.74 10.89 9.62
N PHE A 70 26.52 10.38 9.83
CA PHE A 70 25.88 10.32 11.14
C PHE A 70 26.70 9.46 12.12
N GLY A 71 26.99 9.99 13.32
CA GLY A 71 27.77 9.29 14.33
C GLY A 71 26.93 8.36 15.20
N GLU A 72 25.87 8.90 15.80
CA GLU A 72 24.90 8.16 16.62
C GLU A 72 23.49 8.43 16.10
N MET A 73 22.67 7.38 15.96
CA MET A 73 21.31 7.55 15.46
C MET A 73 20.38 7.99 16.59
N LYS A 74 20.00 9.27 16.53
CA LYS A 74 19.03 9.87 17.45
C LYS A 74 17.63 9.88 16.80
N PRO A 75 16.56 9.75 17.59
CA PRO A 75 15.20 9.89 17.06
C PRO A 75 15.03 11.20 16.29
N GLY A 76 14.47 11.11 15.08
CA GLY A 76 14.28 12.26 14.19
C GLY A 76 15.40 12.50 13.17
N VAL A 77 16.53 11.78 13.25
CA VAL A 77 17.50 11.75 12.14
C VAL A 77 16.79 11.22 10.89
N ALA A 78 16.79 12.01 9.82
CA ALA A 78 16.09 11.69 8.59
C ALA A 78 17.04 11.71 7.38
N VAL A 79 16.80 10.79 6.45
CA VAL A 79 17.54 10.65 5.20
C VAL A 79 16.58 10.29 4.08
N SER A 80 16.84 10.78 2.88
CA SER A 80 16.11 10.42 1.67
C SER A 80 17.05 9.76 0.67
N PHE A 81 16.65 8.60 0.14
CA PHE A 81 17.45 7.83 -0.82
C PHE A 81 16.57 7.10 -1.82
N THR A 82 17.15 6.80 -2.98
CA THR A 82 16.55 5.95 -4.01
C THR A 82 16.89 4.49 -3.73
N ALA A 83 15.88 3.62 -3.67
CA ALA A 83 16.13 2.18 -3.54
C ALA A 83 16.74 1.62 -4.84
N ASN A 84 17.81 0.83 -4.74
CA ASN A 84 18.45 0.22 -5.91
C ASN A 84 17.85 -1.12 -6.34
N ARG A 85 16.98 -1.73 -5.52
CA ARG A 85 16.39 -3.04 -5.80
C ARG A 85 15.04 -3.24 -5.10
N THR A 86 14.37 -4.31 -5.50
CA THR A 86 13.14 -4.78 -4.86
C THR A 86 13.47 -5.67 -3.67
N ASN A 87 12.74 -5.54 -2.57
CA ASN A 87 12.86 -6.46 -1.43
C ASN A 87 12.10 -7.78 -1.68
N THR A 88 12.64 -8.89 -1.19
CA THR A 88 12.00 -10.22 -1.24
C THR A 88 11.40 -10.64 0.10
N ALA A 89 11.68 -9.90 1.18
CA ALA A 89 11.07 -10.04 2.51
C ALA A 89 11.20 -8.70 3.27
N GLY A 90 10.89 -8.69 4.58
CA GLY A 90 11.05 -7.51 5.43
C GLY A 90 12.46 -6.90 5.33
N PRO A 91 12.60 -5.65 4.86
CA PRO A 91 13.89 -5.02 4.65
C PRO A 91 14.49 -4.51 5.96
N VAL A 92 15.82 -4.46 5.99
CA VAL A 92 16.59 -3.78 7.02
C VAL A 92 17.45 -2.70 6.37
N LEU A 93 17.66 -1.60 7.08
CA LEU A 93 18.43 -0.46 6.63
C LEU A 93 19.57 -0.16 7.62
N SER A 94 20.76 0.01 7.08
CA SER A 94 21.96 0.51 7.77
C SER A 94 22.39 1.81 7.10
N VAL A 95 22.56 2.88 7.88
CA VAL A 95 22.98 4.19 7.37
C VAL A 95 24.36 4.49 7.95
N ASP A 96 25.31 4.87 7.12
CA ASP A 96 26.69 5.20 7.52
C ASP A 96 27.39 4.08 8.32
N GLY A 97 27.05 2.83 8.03
CA GLY A 97 27.61 1.66 8.74
C GLY A 97 27.03 1.44 10.13
N SER A 98 25.89 2.08 10.47
CA SER A 98 25.16 1.82 11.70
C SER A 98 24.75 0.35 11.82
N GLU A 99 24.40 -0.07 13.03
CA GLU A 99 23.75 -1.36 13.21
C GLU A 99 22.49 -1.44 12.31
N PRO A 100 22.31 -2.53 11.57
CA PRO A 100 21.17 -2.72 10.70
C PRO A 100 19.88 -2.80 11.53
N ARG A 101 18.91 -1.94 11.24
CA ARG A 101 17.59 -1.98 11.88
C ARG A 101 16.48 -2.14 10.88
N GLN A 102 15.33 -2.61 11.35
CA GLN A 102 14.19 -2.84 10.48
C GLN A 102 13.75 -1.56 9.80
N TRP A 103 13.46 -1.66 8.51
CA TRP A 103 12.86 -0.58 7.73
C TRP A 103 11.37 -0.87 7.57
N ILE A 104 10.55 0.04 8.08
CA ILE A 104 9.09 -0.10 8.18
C ILE A 104 8.36 0.97 7.38
N ASP A 105 7.11 0.67 7.04
CA ASP A 105 6.23 1.53 6.29
C ASP A 105 5.72 2.71 7.15
N ALA A 106 5.08 3.69 6.51
CA ALA A 106 4.55 4.88 7.16
C ALA A 106 3.46 4.58 8.21
N ASP A 107 2.73 3.48 8.06
CA ASP A 107 1.79 2.97 9.06
C ASP A 107 2.47 2.24 10.23
N GLY A 108 3.78 1.99 10.14
CA GLY A 108 4.57 1.26 11.13
C GLY A 108 4.59 -0.25 10.92
N ALA A 109 3.90 -0.77 9.90
CA ALA A 109 3.95 -2.18 9.54
C ALA A 109 5.28 -2.54 8.88
N VAL A 110 5.63 -3.81 8.97
CA VAL A 110 6.78 -4.37 8.27
C VAL A 110 6.44 -4.49 6.79
N PHE A 111 7.29 -3.98 5.91
CA PHE A 111 7.12 -4.15 4.47
C PHE A 111 7.08 -5.64 4.09
N ALA A 112 6.13 -6.00 3.24
CA ALA A 112 6.07 -7.32 2.62
C ALA A 112 7.01 -7.38 1.40
N ALA A 113 7.22 -8.60 0.89
CA ALA A 113 7.97 -8.82 -0.34
C ALA A 113 7.37 -7.98 -1.48
N GLY A 114 8.23 -7.23 -2.19
CA GLY A 114 7.83 -6.43 -3.34
C GLY A 114 7.33 -5.02 -3.02
N ASP A 115 7.24 -4.61 -1.75
CA ASP A 115 6.77 -3.26 -1.39
C ASP A 115 7.80 -2.17 -1.65
N VAL A 116 9.08 -2.48 -1.43
CA VAL A 116 10.19 -1.59 -1.83
C VAL A 116 10.47 -1.80 -3.30
N LYS A 117 10.48 -0.73 -4.10
CA LYS A 117 10.71 -0.78 -5.55
C LYS A 117 11.98 -0.03 -5.95
N PRO A 118 12.78 -0.55 -6.90
CA PRO A 118 13.93 0.16 -7.42
C PRO A 118 13.51 1.46 -8.09
N GLY A 119 14.34 2.49 -7.98
CA GLY A 119 14.09 3.81 -8.57
C GLY A 119 13.08 4.68 -7.81
N GLN A 120 12.40 4.15 -6.79
CA GLN A 120 11.59 4.97 -5.89
C GLN A 120 12.45 5.65 -4.83
N ILE A 121 12.16 6.93 -4.57
CA ILE A 121 12.76 7.71 -3.50
C ILE A 121 11.96 7.46 -2.23
N TYR A 122 12.65 7.11 -1.16
CA TYR A 122 12.09 6.93 0.17
C TYR A 122 12.70 7.94 1.13
N SER A 123 11.85 8.63 1.87
CA SER A 123 12.24 9.44 3.02
C SER A 123 11.97 8.66 4.29
N VAL A 124 13.00 8.46 5.09
CA VAL A 124 12.93 7.67 6.33
C VAL A 124 13.49 8.46 7.50
N ALA A 125 12.90 8.25 8.68
CA ALA A 125 13.36 8.81 9.93
C ALA A 125 13.66 7.70 10.94
N TRP A 126 14.71 7.89 11.73
CA TRP A 126 15.02 7.02 12.86
C TRP A 126 14.00 7.24 13.98
N ILE A 127 13.43 6.14 14.49
CA ILE A 127 12.49 6.14 15.62
C ILE A 127 13.04 5.30 16.76
N ALA A 128 12.73 5.71 17.99
CA ALA A 128 13.21 5.04 19.20
C ALA A 128 12.56 3.67 19.44
N SER A 129 11.36 3.43 18.90
CA SER A 129 10.59 2.22 19.15
C SER A 129 9.75 1.84 17.92
N GLY A 130 10.13 0.75 17.27
CA GLY A 130 9.42 0.10 16.19
C GLY A 130 8.96 -1.32 16.60
N PRO A 131 8.81 -2.25 15.66
CA PRO A 131 8.35 -3.60 15.95
C PRO A 131 9.23 -4.31 16.99
N GLY A 132 8.59 -4.94 17.99
CA GLY A 132 9.28 -5.57 19.12
C GLY A 132 9.89 -4.59 20.12
N GLY A 133 9.56 -3.29 20.05
CA GLY A 133 10.07 -2.27 20.97
C GLY A 133 11.51 -1.83 20.70
N LEU A 134 12.09 -2.25 19.57
CA LEU A 134 13.46 -1.90 19.16
C LEU A 134 13.48 -0.69 18.23
N PRO A 135 14.55 0.12 18.20
CA PRO A 135 14.70 1.20 17.24
C PRO A 135 14.60 0.73 15.78
N ALA A 136 14.06 1.57 14.91
CA ALA A 136 13.78 1.26 13.51
C ALA A 136 13.89 2.49 12.60
N TRP A 137 13.95 2.24 11.30
CA TRP A 137 13.80 3.26 10.25
C TRP A 137 12.38 3.28 9.75
N LYS A 138 11.67 4.40 9.95
CA LYS A 138 10.26 4.55 9.53
C LYS A 138 10.14 5.46 8.34
N THR A 139 9.44 4.99 7.31
CA THR A 139 9.12 5.79 6.11
C THR A 139 8.13 6.90 6.46
N PHE A 140 8.25 8.07 5.84
CA PHE A 140 7.28 9.17 5.96
C PHE A 140 7.13 9.92 4.65
N GLY A 141 6.09 10.75 4.53
CA GLY A 141 5.87 11.57 3.34
C GLY A 141 5.35 10.79 2.12
N THR A 142 5.17 9.47 2.23
CA THR A 142 4.55 8.62 1.22
C THR A 142 3.26 8.00 1.76
N ALA A 143 2.30 7.71 0.87
CA ALA A 143 1.16 6.90 1.25
C ALA A 143 1.65 5.49 1.67
N PRO A 144 1.07 4.88 2.71
CA PRO A 144 1.40 3.51 3.09
C PRO A 144 1.23 2.55 1.91
N ALA A 145 2.12 1.57 1.77
CA ALA A 145 2.00 0.51 0.77
C ALA A 145 0.68 -0.27 0.93
N SER A 146 0.15 -0.33 2.16
CA SER A 146 -1.16 -0.90 2.48
C SER A 146 -2.31 -0.22 1.72
N VAL A 147 -2.26 1.09 1.49
CA VAL A 147 -3.29 1.81 0.71
C VAL A 147 -3.25 1.40 -0.76
N GLY A 148 -2.07 1.36 -1.37
CA GLY A 148 -1.91 0.92 -2.75
C GLY A 148 -2.43 -0.51 -2.96
N LYS A 149 -2.13 -1.41 -2.02
CA LYS A 149 -2.66 -2.79 -2.01
C LYS A 149 -4.17 -2.85 -1.85
N ALA A 150 -4.72 -2.06 -0.93
CA ALA A 150 -6.17 -2.02 -0.70
C ALA A 150 -6.92 -1.54 -1.95
N VAL A 151 -6.41 -0.50 -2.63
CA VAL A 151 -6.98 0.00 -3.88
C VAL A 151 -6.85 -1.04 -5.00
N ALA A 152 -5.67 -1.64 -5.18
CA ALA A 152 -5.47 -2.69 -6.19
C ALA A 152 -6.39 -3.91 -5.95
N ALA A 153 -6.56 -4.31 -4.69
CA ALA A 153 -7.47 -5.39 -4.31
C ALA A 153 -8.95 -5.01 -4.53
N ALA A 154 -9.32 -3.75 -4.34
CA ALA A 154 -10.67 -3.27 -4.65
C ALA A 154 -10.94 -3.28 -6.17
N VAL A 155 -9.97 -2.92 -6.99
CA VAL A 155 -10.08 -2.90 -8.46
C VAL A 155 -10.23 -4.31 -9.06
N GLN A 156 -9.58 -5.33 -8.49
CA GLN A 156 -9.70 -6.71 -8.99
C GLN A 156 -11.01 -7.43 -8.59
N ARG A 157 -11.76 -6.93 -7.61
CA ARG A 157 -13.01 -7.57 -7.16
C ARG A 157 -14.23 -7.31 -8.07
N GLY A 158 -14.04 -6.61 -9.19
CA GLY A 158 -15.14 -6.23 -10.06
C GLY A 158 -15.77 -7.37 -10.87
N HIS A 159 -15.03 -8.46 -11.15
CA HIS A 159 -15.50 -9.50 -12.07
C HIS A 159 -15.10 -10.92 -11.65
N THR A 160 -16.11 -11.74 -11.37
CA THR A 160 -15.99 -13.16 -11.08
C THR A 160 -16.32 -13.95 -12.34
N VAL A 161 -15.29 -14.60 -12.90
CA VAL A 161 -15.44 -15.52 -14.02
C VAL A 161 -15.88 -16.89 -13.51
N VAL A 162 -17.06 -17.33 -13.95
CA VAL A 162 -17.65 -18.62 -13.62
C VAL A 162 -17.53 -19.52 -14.84
N LEU A 163 -16.82 -20.64 -14.67
CA LEU A 163 -16.77 -21.71 -15.67
C LEU A 163 -18.08 -22.51 -15.64
N ASP A 164 -18.17 -23.58 -16.41
CA ASP A 164 -19.40 -24.38 -16.58
C ASP A 164 -19.84 -25.15 -15.30
N LYS A 165 -20.34 -24.42 -14.30
CA LYS A 165 -20.83 -24.91 -13.01
C LYS A 165 -21.90 -23.97 -12.42
N ASN A 166 -22.69 -24.50 -11.49
CA ASN A 166 -23.55 -23.65 -10.66
C ASN A 166 -22.69 -22.76 -9.76
N TYR A 167 -23.18 -21.57 -9.46
CA TYR A 167 -22.43 -20.58 -8.69
C TYR A 167 -23.27 -19.93 -7.59
N GLN A 168 -22.65 -19.73 -6.43
CA GLN A 168 -23.22 -18.98 -5.33
C GLN A 168 -22.54 -17.61 -5.33
N VAL A 169 -23.31 -16.57 -5.59
CA VAL A 169 -22.85 -15.18 -5.54
C VAL A 169 -22.38 -14.85 -4.13
N LEU A 170 -21.26 -14.15 -4.04
CA LEU A 170 -20.68 -13.63 -2.82
C LEU A 170 -21.03 -12.14 -2.65
N PRO A 171 -21.11 -11.62 -1.41
CA PRO A 171 -21.30 -10.19 -1.18
C PRO A 171 -20.20 -9.28 -1.78
N THR A 172 -19.08 -9.86 -2.19
CA THR A 172 -17.97 -9.16 -2.83
C THR A 172 -18.07 -9.10 -4.35
N ASP A 173 -19.00 -9.82 -4.97
CA ASP A 173 -19.15 -9.82 -6.42
C ASP A 173 -19.82 -8.53 -6.90
N VAL A 174 -19.27 -7.94 -7.97
CA VAL A 174 -19.88 -6.80 -8.69
C VAL A 174 -20.39 -7.25 -10.06
N GLN A 175 -19.67 -8.17 -10.71
CA GLN A 175 -20.06 -8.83 -11.95
C GLN A 175 -19.76 -10.32 -11.86
N VAL A 176 -20.70 -11.14 -12.32
CA VAL A 176 -20.56 -12.59 -12.46
C VAL A 176 -20.76 -12.93 -13.94
N GLY A 177 -19.68 -13.35 -14.59
CA GLY A 177 -19.68 -13.72 -16.00
C GLY A 177 -19.61 -15.22 -16.17
N MET A 178 -20.61 -15.82 -16.82
CA MET A 178 -20.55 -17.23 -17.22
C MET A 178 -19.70 -17.35 -18.49
N ALA A 179 -18.43 -17.73 -18.37
CA ALA A 179 -17.49 -17.77 -19.50
C ALA A 179 -17.57 -19.04 -20.35
N VAL A 180 -18.11 -20.13 -19.78
CA VAL A 180 -18.37 -21.39 -20.50
C VAL A 180 -19.73 -21.92 -20.05
N LEU A 181 -20.55 -22.35 -21.02
CA LEU A 181 -21.84 -22.93 -20.76
C LEU A 181 -22.05 -24.13 -21.68
N THR A 182 -22.05 -25.34 -21.11
CA THR A 182 -22.31 -26.58 -21.87
C THR A 182 -23.54 -27.34 -21.36
N ALA A 183 -24.08 -26.92 -20.22
CA ALA A 183 -25.34 -27.38 -19.65
C ALA A 183 -26.07 -26.19 -18.99
N PRO A 184 -27.38 -26.29 -18.72
CA PRO A 184 -28.09 -25.31 -17.89
C PRO A 184 -27.41 -25.12 -16.54
N ARG A 185 -27.18 -23.87 -16.14
CA ARG A 185 -26.54 -23.53 -14.86
C ARG A 185 -27.44 -22.67 -14.00
N VAL A 186 -27.25 -22.79 -12.69
CA VAL A 186 -27.95 -22.00 -11.69
C VAL A 186 -26.98 -21.05 -11.00
N VAL A 187 -27.34 -19.78 -10.93
CA VAL A 187 -26.65 -18.75 -10.16
C VAL A 187 -27.55 -18.33 -8.99
N SER A 188 -27.15 -18.69 -7.79
CA SER A 188 -27.86 -18.35 -6.56
C SER A 188 -27.32 -17.04 -6.00
N LEU A 189 -28.18 -16.04 -5.82
CA LEU A 189 -27.83 -14.74 -5.26
C LEU A 189 -27.33 -14.86 -3.81
N ALA A 190 -26.54 -13.89 -3.38
CA ALA A 190 -26.17 -13.75 -1.97
C ALA A 190 -27.40 -13.33 -1.14
N ASP A 191 -27.30 -13.51 0.19
CA ASP A 191 -28.22 -12.88 1.13
C ASP A 191 -28.21 -11.37 0.92
N VAL A 192 -29.34 -10.81 0.53
CA VAL A 192 -29.50 -9.40 0.19
C VAL A 192 -29.15 -8.49 1.36
N ASP A 193 -29.36 -8.94 2.60
CA ASP A 193 -29.08 -8.13 3.79
C ASP A 193 -27.59 -8.02 4.08
N THR A 194 -26.81 -8.98 3.58
CA THR A 194 -25.34 -8.95 3.62
C THR A 194 -24.72 -8.26 2.40
N PHE A 195 -25.48 -8.04 1.33
CA PHE A 195 -24.96 -7.39 0.13
C PHE A 195 -24.77 -5.88 0.34
N PRO A 196 -23.66 -5.26 -0.16
CA PRO A 196 -23.38 -3.85 0.06
C PRO A 196 -24.47 -2.92 -0.47
N LEU A 197 -24.91 -1.96 0.36
CA LEU A 197 -25.89 -0.95 -0.05
C LEU A 197 -25.28 -0.01 -1.10
N GLY A 198 -26.03 0.28 -2.17
CA GLY A 198 -25.60 1.17 -3.26
C GLY A 198 -24.70 0.53 -4.31
N GLN A 199 -24.33 -0.75 -4.13
CA GLN A 199 -23.61 -1.53 -5.13
C GLN A 199 -24.59 -2.26 -6.04
N ASP A 200 -24.24 -2.36 -7.33
CA ASP A 200 -24.96 -3.19 -8.29
C ASP A 200 -24.23 -4.50 -8.50
N LEU A 201 -25.02 -5.54 -8.75
CA LEU A 201 -24.56 -6.83 -9.20
C LEU A 201 -25.00 -7.03 -10.65
N VAL A 202 -24.08 -7.39 -11.54
CA VAL A 202 -24.39 -7.78 -12.91
C VAL A 202 -24.15 -9.27 -13.08
N ILE A 203 -25.11 -10.00 -13.62
CA ILE A 203 -24.95 -11.40 -14.01
C ILE A 203 -25.12 -11.47 -15.52
N ALA A 204 -24.13 -12.02 -16.22
CA ALA A 204 -24.09 -12.03 -17.68
C ALA A 204 -23.67 -13.40 -18.24
N ASP A 205 -24.24 -13.74 -19.39
CA ASP A 205 -23.64 -14.71 -20.30
C ASP A 205 -22.45 -14.07 -21.02
N GLU A 206 -21.24 -14.56 -20.74
CA GLU A 206 -20.02 -14.16 -21.45
C GLU A 206 -19.54 -15.24 -22.41
N SER A 207 -20.17 -16.43 -22.35
CA SER A 207 -19.86 -17.56 -23.22
C SER A 207 -20.46 -17.40 -24.61
N GLY A 208 -21.56 -16.64 -24.72
CA GLY A 208 -22.35 -16.51 -25.94
C GLY A 208 -23.14 -17.78 -26.30
N ALA A 209 -23.10 -18.81 -25.45
CA ALA A 209 -23.77 -20.10 -25.67
C ALA A 209 -25.16 -20.16 -25.02
N CYS A 210 -25.58 -19.11 -24.31
CA CYS A 210 -26.88 -19.08 -23.66
C CYS A 210 -28.02 -19.13 -24.70
N SER A 211 -28.99 -20.00 -24.46
CA SER A 211 -30.09 -20.31 -25.37
C SER A 211 -31.28 -20.90 -24.60
N GLU A 212 -32.37 -21.23 -25.31
CA GLU A 212 -33.53 -21.91 -24.72
C GLU A 212 -33.20 -23.29 -24.11
N THR A 213 -32.11 -23.93 -24.53
CA THR A 213 -31.66 -25.23 -24.01
C THR A 213 -30.51 -25.11 -23.03
N LEU A 214 -29.64 -24.10 -23.18
CA LEU A 214 -28.52 -23.80 -22.30
C LEU A 214 -28.82 -22.51 -21.54
N THR A 215 -29.56 -22.61 -20.45
CA THR A 215 -30.01 -21.43 -19.69
C THR A 215 -29.10 -21.10 -18.52
N ILE A 216 -29.12 -19.84 -18.11
CA ILE A 216 -28.59 -19.40 -16.81
C ILE A 216 -29.78 -19.00 -15.94
N THR A 217 -30.13 -19.83 -14.98
CA THR A 217 -31.23 -19.60 -14.04
C THR A 217 -30.70 -18.88 -12.82
N ILE A 218 -31.18 -17.67 -12.56
CA ILE A 218 -30.83 -16.85 -11.42
C ILE A 218 -31.93 -16.95 -10.38
N GLN A 219 -31.57 -17.20 -9.13
CA GLN A 219 -32.53 -17.40 -8.03
C GLN A 219 -31.99 -16.83 -6.71
N PRO A 220 -32.84 -16.53 -5.71
CA PRO A 220 -32.41 -16.23 -4.35
C PRO A 220 -31.46 -17.28 -3.76
N GLY A 221 -30.59 -16.85 -2.84
CA GLY A 221 -29.73 -17.75 -2.10
C GLY A 221 -30.53 -18.75 -1.26
N PRO A 222 -30.11 -20.02 -1.17
CA PRO A 222 -30.82 -21.01 -0.37
C PRO A 222 -30.83 -20.61 1.11
N GLY A 223 -32.00 -20.67 1.75
CA GLY A 223 -32.15 -20.40 3.19
C GLY A 223 -32.14 -18.91 3.58
N THR A 224 -32.09 -17.99 2.62
CA THR A 224 -32.13 -16.53 2.88
C THR A 224 -33.53 -16.01 3.17
N GLY A 225 -34.54 -16.54 2.48
CA GLY A 225 -35.90 -15.96 2.48
C GLY A 225 -36.03 -14.75 1.55
N ASP A 226 -34.99 -14.46 0.75
CA ASP A 226 -34.97 -13.36 -0.19
C ASP A 226 -35.92 -13.57 -1.37
N ILE A 227 -36.42 -12.46 -1.92
CA ILE A 227 -37.22 -12.42 -3.14
C ILE A 227 -36.57 -11.53 -4.19
N ILE A 228 -36.83 -11.84 -5.46
CA ILE A 228 -36.47 -10.98 -6.59
C ILE A 228 -37.70 -10.15 -6.98
N GLY A 229 -37.59 -8.84 -6.88
CA GLY A 229 -38.63 -7.89 -7.23
C GLY A 229 -38.86 -7.80 -8.74
N GLY A 230 -40.14 -7.86 -9.14
CA GLY A 230 -40.60 -7.74 -10.51
C GLY A 230 -42.12 -7.91 -10.62
N PRO A 231 -42.74 -7.61 -11.77
CA PRO A 231 -44.20 -7.58 -11.96
C PRO A 231 -44.95 -8.90 -11.70
N GLU A 232 -44.25 -10.02 -11.49
CA GLU A 232 -44.87 -11.35 -11.32
C GLU A 232 -44.51 -12.06 -10.02
N GLY A 233 -43.81 -11.41 -9.08
CA GLY A 233 -43.30 -12.12 -7.90
C GLY A 233 -42.38 -13.29 -8.25
N ALA A 234 -41.70 -13.18 -9.41
CA ALA A 234 -40.86 -14.23 -9.96
C ALA A 234 -39.72 -14.58 -8.98
N THR A 235 -39.74 -15.80 -8.47
CA THR A 235 -38.70 -16.34 -7.59
C THR A 235 -37.41 -16.68 -8.35
N THR A 236 -37.44 -16.64 -9.68
CA THR A 236 -36.29 -16.94 -10.55
C THR A 236 -36.31 -16.07 -11.81
N ILE A 237 -35.14 -15.82 -12.37
CA ILE A 237 -34.94 -15.16 -13.66
C ILE A 237 -34.17 -16.14 -14.55
N VAL A 238 -34.61 -16.33 -15.78
CA VAL A 238 -33.92 -17.19 -16.74
C VAL A 238 -33.32 -16.33 -17.84
N LEU A 239 -32.00 -16.42 -18.02
CA LEU A 239 -31.34 -15.97 -19.23
C LEU A 239 -31.38 -17.12 -20.24
N SER A 240 -31.84 -16.84 -21.45
CA SER A 240 -32.07 -17.83 -22.51
C SER A 240 -31.66 -17.32 -23.90
N SER A 241 -30.86 -16.24 -23.95
CA SER A 241 -30.33 -15.67 -25.18
C SER A 241 -28.85 -15.35 -25.03
N ALA A 242 -28.09 -15.50 -26.11
CA ALA A 242 -26.66 -15.26 -26.12
C ALA A 242 -26.33 -13.83 -25.68
N TYR A 243 -25.31 -13.69 -24.83
CA TYR A 243 -24.84 -12.41 -24.29
C TYR A 243 -25.89 -11.62 -23.50
N GLN A 244 -26.94 -12.28 -23.03
CA GLN A 244 -27.93 -11.65 -22.18
C GLN A 244 -27.33 -11.39 -20.79
N ALA A 245 -27.73 -10.28 -20.19
CA ALA A 245 -27.35 -9.90 -18.84
C ALA A 245 -28.55 -9.34 -18.07
N VAL A 246 -28.46 -9.40 -16.75
CA VAL A 246 -29.39 -8.75 -15.84
C VAL A 246 -28.61 -8.08 -14.72
N ARG A 247 -29.12 -6.94 -14.27
CA ARG A 247 -28.56 -6.17 -13.18
C ARG A 247 -29.48 -6.24 -11.97
N PHE A 248 -28.88 -6.33 -10.80
CA PHE A 248 -29.54 -6.32 -9.52
C PHE A 248 -28.99 -5.23 -8.64
N ARG A 249 -29.86 -4.71 -7.77
CA ARG A 249 -29.49 -3.82 -6.68
C ARG A 249 -30.20 -4.27 -5.43
N ARG A 250 -29.53 -4.14 -4.27
CA ARG A 250 -30.18 -4.33 -2.97
C ARG A 250 -31.34 -3.34 -2.80
N GLY A 251 -32.51 -3.88 -2.45
CA GLY A 251 -33.70 -3.11 -2.06
C GLY A 251 -33.86 -3.03 -0.54
N ALA A 252 -35.12 -3.01 -0.09
CA ALA A 252 -35.45 -3.20 1.32
C ALA A 252 -35.05 -4.62 1.81
N ALA A 253 -35.18 -4.87 3.11
CA ALA A 253 -34.86 -6.19 3.69
C ALA A 253 -35.51 -7.33 2.89
N ASN A 254 -34.74 -8.37 2.60
CA ASN A 254 -35.13 -9.55 1.81
C ASN A 254 -35.57 -9.27 0.35
N LEU A 255 -35.27 -8.10 -0.23
CA LEU A 255 -35.66 -7.76 -1.61
C LEU A 255 -34.48 -7.41 -2.51
N TRP A 256 -34.27 -8.22 -3.55
CA TRP A 256 -33.45 -7.86 -4.71
C TRP A 256 -34.26 -7.05 -5.72
N ILE A 257 -33.79 -5.87 -6.12
CA ILE A 257 -34.40 -5.07 -7.19
C ILE A 257 -33.74 -5.45 -8.51
N ARG A 258 -34.52 -5.91 -9.48
CA ARG A 258 -34.08 -6.09 -10.86
C ARG A 258 -34.10 -4.73 -11.59
N LEU A 259 -33.02 -4.42 -12.30
CA LEU A 259 -32.85 -3.22 -13.12
C LEU A 259 -32.77 -3.55 -14.62
#